data_AF-A0A4Y4C6Z0-F1
#
_entry.id   AF-A0A4Y4C6Z0-F1
#
_cell.length_a   1.000
_cell.length_b   1.000
_cell.length_c   1.000
_cell.angle_alpha   90.00
_cell.angle_beta   90.00
_cell.angle_gamma   90.00
#
_symmetry.space_group_name_H-M   'P 1'
#
loop_
_entity.id
_entity.type
_entity.pdbx_description
1 polymer ?
#
loop_
_entity_poly.entity_id
_entity_poly.type
_entity_poly.pdbx_seq_one_letter_code
_entity_poly.pdbx_strand_id
1 'polypeptide(L)' 'MATTETPRVARARARAAVAASKKTGDILPRSTYKLAGVPPAKNATDRIQRKAANR' A
#
# COMPACT_ATOMS: atom_id res chain seq x y z
N MET A 1 17.96 -10.23 -8.88
CA MET A 1 17.88 -10.92 -7.57
C MET A 1 16.50 -10.64 -6.98
N ALA A 2 15.60 -11.62 -6.94
CA ALA A 2 14.30 -11.47 -6.30
C ALA A 2 14.51 -11.57 -4.78
N THR A 3 14.62 -10.43 -4.09
CA THR A 3 14.66 -10.41 -2.64
C THR A 3 13.32 -10.94 -2.14
N THR A 4 13.30 -12.17 -1.64
CA THR A 4 12.15 -12.78 -0.99
C THR A 4 11.96 -12.05 0.34
N GLU A 5 11.37 -10.84 0.30
CA GLU A 5 10.99 -10.13 1.51
C GLU A 5 10.11 -11.06 2.33
N THR A 6 10.53 -11.34 3.56
CA THR A 6 9.72 -12.16 4.46
C THR A 6 8.35 -11.48 4.63
N PRO A 7 7.24 -12.23 4.61
CA PRO A 7 5.89 -11.66 4.64
C PRO A 7 5.63 -10.75 5.85
N ARG A 8 6.40 -10.92 6.94
CA ARG A 8 6.41 -10.04 8.12
C ARG A 8 6.93 -8.64 7.79
N VAL A 9 8.01 -8.52 7.03
CA VAL A 9 8.62 -7.24 6.64
C VAL A 9 7.71 -6.50 5.66
N ALA A 10 7.13 -7.20 4.69
CA ALA A 10 6.18 -6.62 3.74
C ALA A 10 4.94 -6.05 4.47
N ARG A 11 4.40 -6.77 5.46
CA ARG A 11 3.28 -6.29 6.28
C ARG A 11 3.65 -5.09 7.15
N ALA A 12 4.85 -5.08 7.73
CA ALA A 12 5.33 -3.96 8.53
C ALA A 12 5.47 -2.68 7.68
N ARG A 13 6.05 -2.80 6.48
CA ARG A 13 6.13 -1.71 5.50
C ARG A 13 4.75 -1.20 5.09
N ALA A 14 3.83 -2.11 4.78
CA ALA A 14 2.45 -1.75 4.43
C ALA A 14 1.75 -0.97 5.57
N ARG A 15 1.93 -1.39 6.82
CA ARG A 15 1.39 -0.66 7.98
C ARG A 15 2.01 0.72 8.15
N ALA A 16 3.34 0.83 8.01
CA ALA A 16 4.05 2.10 8.09
C ALA A 16 3.61 3.07 6.98
N ALA A 17 3.47 2.59 5.75
CA ALA A 17 2.96 3.36 4.63
C ALA A 17 1.54 3.87 4.91
N VAL A 18 0.63 3.01 5.37
CA VAL A 18 -0.74 3.41 5.73
C VAL A 18 -0.75 4.47 6.84
N ALA A 19 0.12 4.35 7.85
CA ALA A 19 0.24 5.34 8.91
C ALA A 19 0.75 6.69 8.38
N ALA A 20 1.73 6.68 7.47
CA ALA A 20 2.23 7.89 6.82
C ALA A 20 1.17 8.55 5.93
N SER A 21 0.44 7.76 5.13
CA SER A 21 -0.67 8.19 4.28
C SER A 21 -1.74 8.97 5.06
N LYS A 22 -2.05 8.55 6.30
CA LYS A 22 -2.99 9.29 7.17
C LYS A 22 -2.48 10.69 7.57
N LYS A 23 -1.17 10.87 7.68
CA LYS A 23 -0.55 12.16 8.03
C LYS A 23 -0.35 13.07 6.81
N THR A 24 -0.03 12.48 5.67
CA THR A 24 0.23 13.25 4.43
C THR A 24 -1.03 13.50 3.60
N GLY A 25 -2.12 12.77 3.87
CA GLY A 25 -3.32 12.76 3.03
C GLY A 25 -3.15 11.97 1.72
N ASP A 26 -2.00 11.32 1.54
CA ASP A 26 -1.72 10.54 0.33
C ASP A 26 -2.57 9.27 0.29
N ILE A 27 -3.03 8.87 -0.89
CA ILE A 27 -3.92 7.72 -1.06
C ILE A 27 -3.12 6.56 -1.64
N LEU A 28 -2.95 5.51 -0.85
CA LEU A 28 -2.19 4.34 -1.25
C LEU A 28 -3.00 3.37 -2.13
N PRO A 29 -2.30 2.47 -2.86
CA PRO A 29 -2.91 1.30 -3.48
C PRO A 29 -3.74 0.44 -2.51
N ARG A 30 -4.83 -0.16 -3.00
CA ARG A 30 -5.64 -1.12 -2.22
C ARG A 30 -4.83 -2.33 -1.76
N SER A 31 -3.87 -2.77 -2.57
CA SER A 31 -2.95 -3.85 -2.25
C SER A 31 -2.17 -3.57 -0.96
N THR A 32 -1.75 -2.32 -0.73
CA THR A 32 -1.04 -1.92 0.49
C THR A 32 -1.94 -2.00 1.72
N TYR A 33 -3.20 -1.57 1.64
CA TYR A 33 -4.16 -1.73 2.74
C TYR A 33 -4.47 -3.20 3.04
N LYS A 34 -4.62 -4.03 1.99
CA LYS A 34 -4.82 -5.48 2.11
C LYS A 34 -3.62 -6.16 2.78
N LEU A 35 -2.39 -5.80 2.39
CA LEU A 35 -1.16 -6.29 3.01
C LEU A 35 -1.04 -5.86 4.48
N ALA A 36 -1.43 -4.63 4.81
CA ALA A 36 -1.44 -4.14 6.19
C ALA A 36 -2.51 -4.83 7.06
N GLY A 37 -3.59 -5.34 6.43
CA GLY A 37 -4.74 -5.95 7.09
C GLY A 37 -5.71 -4.92 7.66
N VAL A 38 -5.85 -3.77 6.98
CA VAL A 38 -6.75 -2.69 7.38
C VAL A 38 -7.73 -2.37 6.25
N PRO A 39 -8.93 -1.83 6.54
CA PRO A 39 -9.84 -1.40 5.51
C PRO A 39 -9.18 -0.30 4.64
N PRO A 40 -9.28 -0.38 3.31
CA PRO A 40 -8.76 0.65 2.43
C PRO A 40 -9.51 1.97 2.64
N ALA A 41 -8.80 3.08 2.45
CA ALA A 41 -9.43 4.40 2.44
C ALA A 41 -10.52 4.44 1.35
N LYS A 42 -11.64 5.16 1.59
CA LYS A 42 -12.76 5.26 0.64
C LYS A 42 -12.32 5.68 -0.78
N ASN A 43 -11.25 6.47 -0.86
CA ASN A 43 -10.74 7.04 -2.10
C ASN A 43 -9.59 6.22 -2.72
N ALA A 44 -9.15 5.14 -2.06
CA ALA A 44 -8.16 4.20 -2.59
C ALA A 44 -8.78 3.38 -3.72
N THR A 45 -8.74 3.93 -4.93
CA THR A 45 -9.31 3.33 -6.14
C THR A 45 -8.23 2.62 -6.95
N ASP A 46 -8.60 1.55 -7.64
CA ASP A 46 -7.71 0.79 -8.53
C ASP A 46 -7.21 1.62 -9.74
N ARG A 47 -7.83 2.78 -10.00
CA ARG A 47 -7.36 3.76 -11.00
C ARG A 47 -6.00 4.37 -10.64
N ILE A 48 -5.71 4.61 -9.36
CA ILE A 48 -4.40 5.11 -8.92
C ILE A 48 -3.31 4.08 -9.25
N GLN A 49 -3.63 2.78 -9.12
CA GLN A 49 -2.71 1.68 -9.35
C GLN A 49 -2.39 1.48 -10.85
N ARG A 50 -3.37 1.61 -11.74
CA ARG A 50 -3.15 1.44 -13.18
C ARG A 50 -2.21 2.50 -13.79
N LYS A 51 -2.11 3.70 -13.20
CA LYS A 51 -1.22 4.74 -13.73
C LYS A 51 0.27 4.49 -13.39
N ALA A 52 0.55 3.77 -12.30
CA ALA A 52 1.91 3.48 -11.87
C ALA A 52 2.53 2.24 -12.55
N ALA A 53 1.72 1.31 -13.06
CA ALA A 53 2.18 0.05 -13.66
C ALA A 53 2.49 0.13 -15.17
N ASN A 54 2.24 1.28 -15.81
CA ASN A 54 2.34 1.46 -17.26
C ASN A 54 3.49 2.39 -17.68
N ARG A 55 4.57 2.47 -16.90
CA ARG A 55 5.73 3.31 -17.18
C ARG A 55 7.03 2.50 -17.19
#